data_AF-M1A2Q5-F1
#
_entry.id   AF-M1A2Q5-F1
#
_cell.length_a   1.000
_cell.length_b   1.000
_cell.length_c   1.000
_cell.angle_alpha   90.00
_cell.angle_beta   90.00
_cell.angle_gamma   90.00
#
_symmetry.space_group_name_H-M   'P 1'
#
loop_
_entity.id
_entity.type
_entity.pdbx_description
1 polymer ?
#
loop_
_entity_poly.entity_id
_entity_poly.type
_entity_poly.pdbx_seq_one_letter_code
_entity_poly.pdbx_strand_id
1 'polypeptide(L)'
;MTLRCCISKQCNQHNDAPSDSTCRLIGLAIATCCHHLCQWKHYINKRYMLDLGITKDDFNAMTWLTSWAVDADHGSDLCGTGSFDLQIRENEHVESDPSTYDVKNMVKNMKAVDRAVVGLMCKDIIDVGRFMWLKEHELECELVKYVPSNISPENRLLVARQKS
;
A
#
# COMPACT_ATOMS: atom_id res chain seq x y z
N MET A 1 -3.24 -2.92 8.08
CA MET A 1 -4.58 -3.13 8.68
C MET A 1 -5.31 -4.17 7.84
N THR A 2 -5.79 -5.26 8.43
CA THR A 2 -6.31 -6.39 7.65
C THR A 2 -7.82 -6.28 7.51
N LEU A 3 -8.29 -5.86 6.32
CA LEU A 3 -9.71 -5.79 5.92
C LEU A 3 -10.51 -7.08 6.25
N ARG A 4 -9.85 -8.24 6.32
CA ARG A 4 -10.45 -9.52 6.71
C ARG A 4 -11.13 -9.44 8.06
N CYS A 5 -10.53 -8.78 9.06
CA CYS A 5 -11.11 -8.70 10.40
C CYS A 5 -12.42 -7.89 10.42
N CYS A 6 -12.58 -6.93 9.50
CA CYS A 6 -13.80 -6.15 9.39
C CYS A 6 -14.93 -6.95 8.72
N ILE A 7 -14.58 -7.81 7.76
CA ILE A 7 -15.55 -8.48 6.87
C ILE A 7 -15.79 -9.95 7.25
N SER A 8 -15.00 -10.52 8.17
CA SER A 8 -15.26 -11.84 8.73
C SER A 8 -16.69 -11.91 9.27
N LYS A 9 -17.54 -12.66 8.56
CA LYS A 9 -18.82 -13.13 9.10
C LYS A 9 -18.51 -13.75 10.46
N GLN A 10 -19.16 -13.28 11.52
CA GLN A 10 -19.14 -13.97 12.81
C GLN A 10 -19.65 -15.40 12.57
N CYS A 11 -18.74 -16.35 12.48
CA CYS A 11 -19.04 -17.75 12.67
C CYS A 11 -18.10 -18.23 13.75
N ASN A 12 -18.49 -17.97 15.00
CA ASN A 12 -18.19 -18.91 16.08
C ASN A 12 -19.54 -19.37 16.61
N GLN A 13 -19.94 -20.53 16.09
CA GLN A 13 -20.77 -21.46 16.81
C GLN A 13 -19.99 -21.86 18.08
N HIS A 14 -20.29 -21.21 19.19
CA HIS A 14 -20.03 -21.77 20.51
C HIS A 14 -21.34 -21.71 21.29
N ASN A 15 -21.77 -22.88 21.76
CA ASN A 15 -23.06 -23.16 22.39
C ASN A 15 -23.19 -22.53 23.80
N ASP A 16 -23.12 -21.21 23.92
CA ASP A 16 -23.37 -20.53 25.20
C ASP A 16 -24.29 -19.32 25.00
N ALA A 17 -25.58 -19.52 25.31
CA ALA A 17 -26.65 -18.54 25.55
C ALA A 17 -26.93 -17.44 24.48
N PRO A 18 -28.21 -17.05 24.27
CA PRO A 18 -28.55 -16.02 23.30
C PRO A 18 -28.25 -14.63 23.87
N SER A 19 -27.01 -14.15 23.72
CA SER A 19 -26.75 -12.71 23.83
C SER A 19 -27.02 -12.04 22.47
N ASP A 20 -28.18 -11.41 22.38
CA ASP A 20 -28.78 -10.80 21.20
C ASP A 20 -28.06 -9.51 20.77
N SER A 21 -26.87 -9.63 20.18
CA SER A 21 -26.25 -8.50 19.47
C SER A 21 -25.25 -8.99 18.42
N THR A 22 -25.79 -9.54 17.33
CA THR A 22 -25.01 -9.72 16.10
C THR A 22 -24.76 -8.34 15.49
N CYS A 23 -23.59 -7.76 15.76
CA CYS A 23 -23.18 -6.51 15.12
C CYS A 23 -22.92 -6.77 13.63
N ARG A 24 -23.90 -6.44 12.78
CA ARG A 24 -23.78 -6.53 11.32
C ARG A 24 -23.01 -5.31 10.82
N LEU A 25 -21.85 -5.53 10.20
CA LEU A 25 -21.12 -4.45 9.54
C LEU A 25 -21.94 -3.90 8.38
N ILE A 26 -22.46 -2.67 8.53
CA ILE A 26 -23.20 -1.96 7.49
C ILE A 26 -22.28 -1.23 6.49
N GLY A 27 -21.08 -0.85 6.93
CA GLY A 27 -20.05 -0.23 6.10
C GLY A 27 -18.75 0.05 6.86
N LEU A 28 -17.71 0.41 6.11
CA LEU A 28 -16.37 0.75 6.59
C LEU A 28 -15.78 1.91 5.79
N ALA A 29 -14.90 2.68 6.42
CA ALA A 29 -14.07 3.68 5.77
C ALA A 29 -12.64 3.58 6.32
N ILE A 30 -11.65 3.42 5.44
CA ILE A 30 -10.23 3.27 5.82
C ILE A 30 -9.41 4.31 5.07
N ALA A 31 -8.81 5.24 5.82
CA ALA A 31 -7.77 6.09 5.28
C ALA A 31 -6.55 5.22 4.96
N THR A 32 -6.16 5.17 3.68
CA THR A 32 -5.02 4.38 3.26
C THR A 32 -3.75 5.22 3.44
N CYS A 33 -3.15 5.11 4.62
CA CYS A 33 -1.88 5.75 4.96
C CYS A 33 -0.80 4.71 5.30
N CYS A 34 0.45 5.16 5.42
CA CYS A 34 1.58 4.32 5.82
C CYS A 34 1.84 3.12 4.90
N HIS A 35 1.71 3.32 3.58
CA HIS A 35 1.97 2.26 2.59
C HIS A 35 3.35 1.64 2.76
N HIS A 36 4.37 2.44 3.12
CA HIS A 36 5.74 1.99 3.38
C HIS A 36 5.89 0.96 4.50
N LEU A 37 4.90 0.84 5.39
CA LEU A 37 4.85 -0.21 6.44
C LEU A 37 4.06 -1.45 6.00
N CYS A 38 3.48 -1.44 4.80
CA CYS A 38 2.67 -2.54 4.31
C CYS A 38 3.55 -3.73 3.95
N GLN A 39 3.50 -4.79 4.75
CA GLN A 39 4.27 -6.00 4.49
C GLN A 39 3.45 -6.99 3.66
N TRP A 40 4.12 -7.70 2.74
CA TRP A 40 3.52 -8.74 1.91
C TRP A 40 2.66 -9.72 2.72
N LYS A 41 3.16 -10.19 3.89
CA LYS A 41 2.43 -11.15 4.74
C LYS A 41 1.03 -10.65 5.13
N HIS A 42 0.89 -9.37 5.43
CA HIS A 42 -0.36 -8.75 5.84
C HIS A 42 -1.20 -8.21 4.68
N TYR A 43 -0.61 -8.08 3.49
CA TYR A 43 -1.33 -7.57 2.34
C TYR A 43 -2.46 -8.50 1.92
N ILE A 44 -3.64 -7.93 1.69
CA ILE A 44 -4.92 -8.65 1.64
C ILE A 44 -5.12 -9.39 0.31
N ASN A 45 -4.72 -8.75 -0.79
CA ASN A 45 -5.00 -9.18 -2.16
C ASN A 45 -3.72 -9.56 -2.91
N LYS A 46 -3.02 -10.56 -2.39
CA LYS A 46 -1.78 -11.06 -3.01
C LYS A 46 -2.03 -11.56 -4.43
N ARG A 47 -3.21 -12.14 -4.70
CA ARG A 47 -3.61 -12.61 -6.04
C ARG A 47 -3.60 -11.47 -7.05
N TYR A 48 -4.23 -10.34 -6.75
CA TYR A 48 -4.20 -9.16 -7.63
C TYR A 48 -2.77 -8.72 -7.98
N MET A 49 -1.85 -8.74 -7.02
CA MET A 49 -0.44 -8.38 -7.29
C MET A 49 0.22 -9.39 -8.23
N LEU A 50 0.04 -10.69 -7.96
CA LEU A 50 0.59 -11.76 -8.79
C LEU A 50 0.00 -11.75 -10.21
N ASP A 51 -1.29 -11.46 -10.35
CA ASP A 51 -1.98 -11.37 -11.64
C ASP A 51 -1.46 -10.19 -12.49
N LEU A 52 -0.90 -9.15 -11.84
CA LEU A 52 -0.17 -8.06 -12.51
C LEU A 52 1.31 -8.39 -12.78
N GLY A 53 1.77 -9.60 -12.43
CA GLY A 53 3.18 -9.98 -12.52
C GLY A 53 4.06 -9.40 -11.40
N ILE A 54 3.46 -8.81 -10.36
CA ILE A 54 4.18 -8.20 -9.23
C ILE A 54 4.46 -9.29 -8.19
N THR A 55 5.72 -9.67 -8.09
CA THR A 55 6.18 -10.66 -7.11
C THR A 55 6.21 -10.07 -5.69
N LYS A 56 6.51 -10.92 -4.70
CA LYS A 56 6.72 -10.47 -3.32
C LYS A 56 7.85 -9.44 -3.22
N ASP A 57 8.94 -9.64 -3.98
CA ASP A 57 10.10 -8.76 -3.91
C ASP A 57 9.82 -7.43 -4.60
N ASP A 58 9.11 -7.47 -5.74
CA ASP A 58 8.60 -6.25 -6.39
C ASP A 58 7.67 -5.48 -5.46
N PHE A 59 6.75 -6.17 -4.77
CA PHE A 59 5.85 -5.53 -3.81
C PHE A 59 6.62 -4.87 -2.65
N ASN A 60 7.69 -5.49 -2.16
CA ASN A 60 8.53 -4.89 -1.11
C ASN A 60 9.25 -3.65 -1.65
N ALA A 61 9.76 -3.68 -2.88
CA ALA A 61 10.36 -2.53 -3.54
C ALA A 61 9.33 -1.40 -3.72
N MET A 62 8.14 -1.71 -4.23
CA MET A 62 7.03 -0.75 -4.37
C MET A 62 6.62 -0.12 -3.05
N THR A 63 6.55 -0.92 -1.99
CA THR A 63 6.27 -0.46 -0.63
C THR A 63 7.28 0.60 -0.21
N TRP A 64 8.58 0.34 -0.43
CA TRP A 64 9.63 1.32 -0.15
C TRP A 64 9.51 2.58 -1.02
N LEU A 65 9.23 2.43 -2.32
CA LEU A 65 9.02 3.54 -3.26
C LEU A 65 7.87 4.45 -2.86
N THR A 66 6.87 3.97 -2.11
CA THR A 66 5.78 4.82 -1.61
C THR A 66 6.25 5.94 -0.68
N SER A 67 7.44 5.82 -0.08
CA SER A 67 8.04 6.89 0.73
C SER A 67 8.32 8.15 -0.08
N TRP A 68 8.59 8.01 -1.40
CA TRP A 68 8.85 9.15 -2.28
C TRP A 68 7.62 9.99 -2.58
N ALA A 69 6.41 9.50 -2.31
CA ALA A 69 5.17 10.18 -2.69
C ALA A 69 5.02 11.59 -2.08
N VAL A 70 5.83 11.94 -1.08
CA VAL A 70 5.86 13.25 -0.42
C VAL A 70 7.15 14.05 -0.70
N ASP A 71 8.05 13.55 -1.55
CA ASP A 71 9.36 14.17 -1.84
C ASP A 71 9.24 15.57 -2.48
N ALA A 72 8.15 15.84 -3.20
CA ALA A 72 7.98 17.11 -3.93
C ALA A 72 7.82 18.34 -3.01
N ASP A 73 7.45 18.14 -1.73
CA ASP A 73 7.24 19.22 -0.76
C ASP A 73 8.52 19.63 -0.02
N HIS A 74 9.64 18.96 -0.28
CA HIS A 74 10.95 19.31 0.27
C HIS A 74 11.84 19.91 -0.82
N GLY A 75 11.44 21.08 -1.32
CA GLY A 75 12.13 21.87 -2.36
C GLY A 75 13.50 22.43 -1.96
N SER A 76 14.24 21.78 -1.07
CA SER A 76 15.64 22.13 -0.83
C SER A 76 16.54 21.20 -1.62
N ASP A 77 17.39 21.78 -2.47
CA ASP A 77 18.57 21.18 -3.10
C ASP A 77 19.61 20.74 -2.06
N LEU A 78 19.19 19.92 -1.10
CA LEU A 78 20.09 19.23 -0.20
C LEU A 78 20.32 17.86 -0.81
N CYS A 79 21.52 17.73 -1.38
CA CYS A 79 22.36 16.54 -1.32
C CYS A 79 22.47 16.08 0.15
N GLY A 80 21.34 15.63 0.70
CA GLY A 80 21.25 14.99 1.98
C GLY A 80 21.60 13.53 1.74
N THR A 81 22.80 13.17 2.16
CA THR A 81 23.34 11.81 2.28
C THR A 81 22.51 10.97 3.27
N GLY A 82 21.18 10.93 3.11
CA GLY A 82 20.34 9.89 3.67
C GLY A 82 20.63 8.66 2.84
N SER A 83 21.32 7.69 3.45
CA SER A 83 21.69 6.43 2.81
C SER A 83 20.52 5.92 1.99
N PHE A 84 20.68 5.96 0.66
CA PHE A 84 19.80 5.29 -0.29
C PHE A 84 20.11 3.80 -0.17
N ASP A 85 19.78 3.26 0.99
CA ASP A 85 19.94 1.87 1.32
C ASP A 85 18.77 1.16 0.66
N LEU A 86 18.95 0.92 -0.65
CA LEU A 86 18.33 -0.22 -1.29
C LEU A 86 18.80 -1.42 -0.48
N GLN A 87 18.13 -1.72 0.64
CA GLN A 87 18.28 -2.97 1.36
C GLN A 87 17.66 -4.08 0.51
N ILE A 88 18.27 -4.31 -0.65
CA ILE A 88 18.41 -5.65 -1.19
C ILE A 88 19.05 -6.41 -0.03
N ARG A 89 18.26 -7.24 0.65
CA ARG A 89 18.72 -8.01 1.80
C ARG A 89 20.04 -8.67 1.41
N GLU A 90 21.14 -8.21 2.00
CA GLU A 90 22.46 -8.83 1.89
C GLU A 90 22.37 -10.22 2.51
N ASN A 91 21.95 -11.20 1.73
CA ASN A 91 22.24 -12.59 1.99
C ASN A 91 23.35 -12.99 1.02
N GLU A 92 24.58 -12.91 1.56
CA GLU A 92 25.79 -13.66 1.24
C GLU A 92 26.17 -13.87 -0.25
N HIS A 93 27.28 -13.24 -0.64
CA HIS A 93 28.14 -13.58 -1.79
C HIS A 93 27.52 -13.45 -3.20
N VAL A 94 27.25 -12.23 -3.65
CA VAL A 94 27.11 -11.95 -5.08
C VAL A 94 28.05 -10.82 -5.46
N GLU A 95 28.98 -11.10 -6.37
CA GLU A 95 29.85 -10.11 -7.00
C GLU A 95 29.01 -8.92 -7.48
N SER A 96 29.48 -7.70 -7.21
CA SER A 96 28.78 -6.46 -7.57
C SER A 96 28.61 -6.38 -9.08
N ASP A 97 27.46 -6.83 -9.59
CA ASP A 97 27.08 -6.75 -11.01
C ASP A 97 27.06 -5.27 -11.44
N PRO A 98 27.80 -4.88 -12.50
CA PRO A 98 27.76 -3.53 -13.08
C PRO A 98 26.34 -2.99 -13.33
N SER A 99 25.36 -3.87 -13.61
CA SER A 99 23.97 -3.49 -13.84
C SER A 99 23.30 -2.85 -12.61
N THR A 100 23.63 -3.33 -11.40
CA THR A 100 23.05 -2.83 -10.14
C THR A 100 23.58 -1.45 -9.76
N TYR A 101 24.85 -1.16 -10.10
CA TYR A 101 25.46 0.15 -9.91
C TYR A 101 24.80 1.22 -10.80
N ASP A 102 24.51 0.87 -12.05
CA ASP A 102 23.87 1.77 -13.01
C ASP A 102 22.45 2.15 -12.56
N VAL A 103 21.64 1.16 -12.17
CA VAL A 103 20.28 1.40 -11.63
C VAL A 103 20.33 2.30 -10.39
N LYS A 104 21.27 2.07 -9.46
CA LYS A 104 21.42 2.91 -8.25
C LYS A 104 21.73 4.36 -8.61
N ASN A 105 22.55 4.60 -9.62
CA ASN A 105 22.87 5.96 -10.07
C ASN A 105 21.70 6.62 -10.80
N MET A 106 20.98 5.88 -11.64
CA MET A 106 19.77 6.38 -12.30
C MET A 106 18.74 6.87 -11.28
N VAL A 107 18.50 6.08 -10.23
CA VAL A 107 17.52 6.44 -9.20
C VAL A 107 17.98 7.66 -8.39
N LYS A 108 19.27 7.76 -8.05
CA LYS A 108 19.82 8.94 -7.37
C LYS A 108 19.68 10.23 -8.19
N ASN A 109 19.76 10.12 -9.52
CA ASN A 109 19.67 11.26 -10.43
C ASN A 109 18.23 11.64 -10.80
N MET A 110 17.23 10.91 -10.29
CA MET A 110 15.82 11.19 -10.54
C MET A 110 15.37 12.45 -9.81
N LYS A 111 14.66 13.36 -10.49
CA LYS A 111 14.15 14.59 -9.86
C LYS A 111 13.13 14.25 -8.79
N ALA A 112 13.06 15.07 -7.73
CA ALA A 112 12.11 14.86 -6.63
C ALA A 112 10.65 14.76 -7.11
N VAL A 113 10.26 15.56 -8.11
CA VAL A 113 8.93 15.51 -8.72
C VAL A 113 8.66 14.16 -9.38
N ASP A 114 9.63 13.62 -10.13
CA ASP A 114 9.48 12.33 -10.81
C ASP A 114 9.42 11.18 -9.79
N ARG A 115 10.23 11.26 -8.71
CA ARG A 115 10.16 10.31 -7.59
C ARG A 115 8.80 10.33 -6.91
N ALA A 116 8.22 11.52 -6.70
CA ALA A 116 6.90 11.66 -6.12
C ALA A 116 5.81 11.02 -6.99
N VAL A 117 5.89 11.18 -8.32
CA VAL A 117 4.97 10.51 -9.25
C VAL A 117 5.07 8.98 -9.11
N VAL A 118 6.28 8.41 -9.09
CA VAL A 118 6.47 6.96 -8.90
C VAL A 118 5.92 6.49 -7.55
N GLY A 119 6.21 7.22 -6.47
CA GLY A 119 5.70 6.88 -5.14
C GLY A 119 4.17 6.88 -5.08
N LEU A 120 3.52 7.87 -5.72
CA LEU A 120 2.06 7.93 -5.84
C LEU A 120 1.50 6.76 -6.65
N MET A 121 2.14 6.39 -7.77
CA MET A 121 1.74 5.21 -8.55
C MET A 121 1.81 3.92 -7.74
N CYS A 122 2.87 3.73 -6.95
CA CYS A 122 2.99 2.56 -6.07
C CYS A 122 1.88 2.55 -4.99
N LYS A 123 1.57 3.70 -4.39
CA LYS A 123 0.43 3.83 -3.45
C LYS A 123 -0.89 3.44 -4.12
N ASP A 124 -1.11 3.92 -5.34
CA ASP A 124 -2.33 3.66 -6.11
C ASP A 124 -2.52 2.18 -6.41
N ILE A 125 -1.48 1.48 -6.85
CA ILE A 125 -1.55 0.04 -7.14
C ILE A 125 -1.92 -0.76 -5.87
N ILE A 126 -1.33 -0.40 -4.72
CA ILE A 126 -1.63 -1.05 -3.44
C ILE A 126 -3.08 -0.80 -3.02
N ASP A 127 -3.59 0.42 -3.20
CA ASP A 127 -4.97 0.77 -2.83
C ASP A 127 -6.00 0.16 -3.77
N VAL A 128 -5.71 0.12 -5.07
CA VAL A 128 -6.57 -0.56 -6.05
C VAL A 128 -6.68 -2.04 -5.71
N GLY A 129 -5.59 -2.73 -5.33
CA GLY A 129 -5.71 -4.13 -4.94
C GLY A 129 -6.56 -4.35 -3.68
N ARG A 130 -6.54 -3.43 -2.70
CA ARG A 130 -7.47 -3.44 -1.55
C ARG A 130 -8.91 -3.22 -1.99
N PHE A 131 -9.13 -2.28 -2.90
CA PHE A 131 -10.44 -2.00 -3.49
C PHE A 131 -11.00 -3.20 -4.25
N MET A 132 -10.20 -3.83 -5.10
CA MET A 132 -10.61 -5.02 -5.87
C MET A 132 -11.00 -6.18 -4.95
N TRP A 133 -10.26 -6.35 -3.85
CA TRP A 133 -10.61 -7.36 -2.84
C TRP A 133 -11.97 -7.08 -2.20
N LEU A 134 -12.31 -5.82 -1.93
CA LEU A 134 -13.64 -5.45 -1.42
C LEU A 134 -14.75 -5.69 -2.45
N LYS A 135 -14.50 -5.41 -3.73
CA LYS A 135 -15.45 -5.69 -4.82
C LYS A 135 -15.78 -7.19 -4.91
N GLU A 136 -14.78 -8.05 -4.74
CA GLU A 136 -14.95 -9.52 -4.73
C GLU A 136 -15.84 -10.00 -3.56
N HIS A 137 -15.92 -9.24 -2.46
CA HIS A 137 -16.76 -9.55 -1.28
C HIS A 137 -18.16 -8.93 -1.37
N GLU A 138 -18.60 -8.60 -2.59
CA GLU A 138 -19.94 -8.08 -2.91
C GLU A 138 -20.32 -6.77 -2.21
N LEU A 139 -19.34 -6.02 -1.68
CA LEU A 139 -19.56 -4.71 -1.11
C LEU A 139 -19.60 -3.65 -2.22
N GLU A 140 -20.46 -2.65 -2.02
CA GLU A 140 -20.37 -1.42 -2.79
C GLU A 140 -19.23 -0.60 -2.21
N CYS A 141 -18.13 -0.49 -2.95
CA CYS A 141 -16.95 0.26 -2.52
C CYS A 141 -16.53 1.32 -3.53
N GLU A 142 -15.84 2.32 -3.00
CA GLU A 142 -15.28 3.48 -3.70
C GLU A 142 -13.91 3.83 -3.10
N LEU A 143 -13.01 4.35 -3.94
CA LEU A 143 -11.76 4.93 -3.52
C LEU A 143 -11.84 6.44 -3.80
N VAL A 144 -11.95 7.24 -2.74
CA VAL A 144 -12.23 8.68 -2.84
C VAL A 144 -11.11 9.52 -2.24
N LYS A 145 -11.07 10.81 -2.58
CA LYS A 145 -10.24 11.81 -1.91
C LYS A 145 -11.08 12.56 -0.87
N TYR A 146 -10.63 12.59 0.38
CA TYR A 146 -11.40 13.26 1.45
C TYR A 146 -10.98 14.71 1.69
N VAL A 147 -9.80 15.12 1.21
CA VAL A 147 -9.32 16.52 1.19
C VAL A 147 -8.52 16.81 -0.07
N PRO A 148 -8.38 18.06 -0.51
CA PRO A 148 -7.43 18.45 -1.55
C PRO A 148 -5.97 18.03 -1.26
N SER A 149 -5.23 17.69 -2.31
CA SER A 149 -3.83 17.21 -2.18
C SER A 149 -2.86 18.26 -1.66
N ASN A 150 -3.19 19.56 -1.74
CA ASN A 150 -2.41 20.64 -1.13
C ASN A 150 -2.61 20.77 0.39
N ILE A 151 -3.60 20.07 0.98
CA ILE A 151 -3.79 19.98 2.43
C ILE A 151 -3.09 18.74 2.98
N SER A 152 -3.27 17.60 2.31
CA SER A 152 -2.55 16.36 2.61
C SER A 152 -2.32 15.59 1.32
N PRO A 153 -1.07 15.21 1.00
CA PRO A 153 -0.81 14.27 -0.11
C PRO A 153 -1.33 12.86 0.20
N GLU A 154 -1.51 12.52 1.48
CA GLU A 154 -2.11 11.27 1.94
C GLU A 154 -3.62 11.45 2.16
N ASN A 155 -4.37 11.64 1.08
CA ASN A 155 -5.79 12.01 1.11
C ASN A 155 -6.74 10.94 0.57
N ARG A 156 -6.32 9.67 0.50
CA ARG A 156 -7.17 8.57 -0.01
C ARG A 156 -7.95 7.88 1.10
N LEU A 157 -9.22 7.62 0.80
CA LEU A 157 -10.16 6.92 1.66
C LEU A 157 -10.81 5.79 0.87
N LEU A 158 -10.67 4.56 1.38
CA LEU A 158 -11.36 3.39 0.86
C LEU A 158 -12.66 3.21 1.65
N VAL A 159 -13.79 3.40 0.98
CA VAL A 159 -15.13 3.28 1.56
C VAL A 159 -15.78 2.01 1.03
N ALA A 160 -16.49 1.27 1.88
CA ALA A 160 -17.33 0.17 1.46
C ALA A 160 -18.60 0.06 2.29
N ARG A 161 -19.72 -0.35 1.69
CA ARG A 161 -21.00 -0.58 2.36
C ARG A 161 -21.71 -1.81 1.82
N GLN A 162 -22.66 -2.34 2.58
CA GLN A 162 -23.55 -3.38 2.06
C GLN A 162 -24.38 -2.82 0.90
N LYS A 163 -24.54 -3.62 -0.16
CA LYS A 163 -25.48 -3.31 -1.24
C LYS A 163 -26.89 -3.24 -0.63
N SER A 164 -27.59 -2.14 -0.91
CA SER A 164 -28.98 -1.93 -0.50
C SER A 164 -29.93 -2.78 -1.34
#